data_AF-A0A514L9Q3-F1
#
_entry.id   AF-A0A514L9Q3-F1
#
_cell.length_a   1.000
_cell.length_b   1.000
_cell.length_c   1.000
_cell.angle_alpha   90.00
_cell.angle_beta   90.00
_cell.angle_gamma   90.00
#
_symmetry.space_group_name_H-M   'P 1'
#
loop_
_entity.id
_entity.type
_entity.pdbx_description
1 polymer ?
#
loop_
_entity_poly.entity_id
_entity_poly.type
_entity_poly.pdbx_seq_one_letter_code
_entity_poly.pdbx_strand_id
1 'polypeptide(L)' 'MVEICERCSKSVDNTERYNKHGVDKLLCSECILELDEYYSITCAKCGKPAHLRGNLVEYENEKICPVCMDEIRIKEN' A
#
# COMPACT_ATOMS: atom_id res chain seq x y z
N MET A 1 23.94 4.08 12.61
CA MET A 1 24.56 3.75 11.30
C MET A 1 23.55 4.21 10.27
N VAL A 2 23.93 5.02 9.30
CA VAL A 2 22.96 5.50 8.30
C VAL A 2 22.75 4.38 7.28
N GLU A 3 21.49 3.98 7.10
CA GLU A 3 21.10 2.94 6.16
C GLU A 3 20.31 3.56 5.00
N ILE A 4 20.21 2.85 3.87
CA ILE A 4 19.50 3.33 2.68
C ILE A 4 18.24 2.48 2.50
N CYS A 5 17.07 3.13 2.46
CA CYS A 5 15.81 2.46 2.15
C CYS A 5 15.76 2.09 0.66
N GLU A 6 15.59 0.81 0.34
CA GLU A 6 15.57 0.29 -1.03
C GLU A 6 14.28 0.60 -1.83
N ARG A 7 13.30 1.28 -1.20
CA ARG A 7 12.09 1.79 -1.86
C ARG A 7 12.16 3.28 -2.17
N CYS A 8 12.44 4.12 -1.18
CA CYS A 8 12.47 5.58 -1.37
C CYS A 8 13.88 6.15 -1.63
N SER A 9 14.92 5.31 -1.57
CA SER A 9 16.34 5.68 -1.78
C SER A 9 16.86 6.76 -0.83
N LYS A 10 16.15 7.04 0.27
CA LYS A 10 16.57 8.00 1.31
C LYS A 10 17.49 7.32 2.31
N SER A 11 18.46 8.09 2.80
CA SER A 11 19.26 7.78 3.97
C SER A 11 18.40 7.92 5.24
N VAL A 12 18.34 6.89 6.06
CA VAL A 12 17.53 6.81 7.27
C VAL A 12 18.34 6.25 8.44
N ASP A 13 17.84 6.45 9.66
CA ASP A 13 18.51 5.99 10.88
C ASP A 13 18.46 4.47 11.06
N ASN A 14 17.42 3.83 10.53
CA ASN A 14 17.20 2.39 10.60
C ASN A 14 16.35 1.90 9.41
N THR A 15 16.66 0.71 8.92
CA THR A 15 15.87 -0.06 7.99
C THR A 15 15.53 -1.43 8.58
N GLU A 16 14.40 -1.98 8.16
CA GLU A 16 13.97 -3.32 8.53
C GLU A 16 13.75 -4.14 7.26
N ARG A 17 14.06 -5.44 7.33
CA ARG A 17 13.80 -6.34 6.21
C ARG A 17 12.31 -6.60 6.11
N TYR A 18 11.70 -6.07 5.06
CA TYR A 18 10.32 -6.28 4.71
C TYR A 18 10.21 -7.42 3.70
N ASN A 19 9.57 -8.52 4.09
CA ASN A 19 9.44 -9.75 3.29
C ASN A 19 7.97 -10.16 3.03
N LYS A 20 7.03 -9.21 3.13
CA LYS A 20 5.60 -9.44 2.93
C LYS A 20 5.18 -9.08 1.51
N HIS A 21 4.02 -9.61 1.09
CA HIS A 21 3.36 -9.22 -0.15
C HIS A 21 4.19 -9.34 -1.44
N GLY A 22 5.17 -10.26 -1.45
CA GLY A 22 6.06 -10.46 -2.59
C GLY A 22 7.18 -9.42 -2.72
N VAL A 23 7.32 -8.54 -1.74
CA VAL A 23 8.45 -7.61 -1.61
C VAL A 23 9.45 -8.21 -0.62
N ASP A 24 10.72 -8.31 -1.01
CA ASP A 24 11.83 -8.66 -0.11
C ASP A 24 12.92 -7.58 -0.23
N LYS A 25 12.87 -6.59 0.67
CA LYS A 25 13.73 -5.39 0.66
C LYS A 25 13.99 -4.84 2.06
N LEU A 26 15.10 -4.12 2.25
CA LEU A 26 15.39 -3.28 3.42
C LEU A 26 14.68 -1.93 3.27
N LEU A 27 13.67 -1.70 4.11
CA LEU A 27 12.79 -0.53 4.02
C LEU A 27 12.83 0.28 5.31
N CYS A 28 12.64 1.59 5.20
CA CYS A 28 12.38 2.43 6.37
C CYS A 28 10.95 2.22 6.89
N SER A 29 10.70 2.55 8.15
CA SER A 29 9.40 2.37 8.81
C SER A 29 8.24 3.08 8.08
N GLU A 30 8.46 4.27 7.51
CA GLU A 30 7.45 4.98 6.69
C GLU A 30 7.04 4.15 5.46
N CYS A 31 8.02 3.60 4.74
CA CYS A 31 7.78 2.77 3.57
C CYS A 31 7.06 1.46 3.91
N ILE A 32 7.33 0.89 5.09
CA ILE A 32 6.65 -0.30 5.60
C ILE A 32 5.18 0.02 5.92
N LEU A 33 4.94 1.12 6.63
CA LEU A 33 3.58 1.56 6.99
C LEU A 33 2.71 1.79 5.75
N GLU A 34 3.22 2.52 4.75
CA GLU A 34 2.48 2.75 3.51
C GLU A 34 2.16 1.45 2.75
N LEU A 35 3.09 0.49 2.74
CA LEU A 35 2.85 -0.80 2.08
C LEU A 35 1.80 -1.60 2.85
N ASP A 36 1.97 -1.78 4.16
CA ASP A 36 1.02 -2.53 4.98
C ASP A 36 -0.38 -1.90 4.90
N GLU A 37 -0.49 -0.57 4.90
CA GLU A 37 -1.76 0.13 4.66
C GLU A 37 -2.31 -0.17 3.27
N TYR A 38 -1.52 0.01 2.21
CA TYR A 38 -1.95 -0.27 0.84
C TYR A 38 -2.47 -1.70 0.65
N TYR A 39 -1.76 -2.70 1.20
CA TYR A 39 -2.16 -4.10 1.11
C TYR A 39 -3.34 -4.46 2.03
N SER A 40 -3.57 -3.70 3.10
CA SER A 40 -4.73 -3.86 3.99
C SER A 40 -6.05 -3.35 3.40
N ILE A 41 -5.99 -2.42 2.43
CA ILE A 41 -7.19 -1.82 1.84
C ILE A 41 -7.93 -2.87 1.01
N THR A 42 -9.09 -3.32 1.50
CA THR A 42 -10.01 -4.24 0.81
C THR A 42 -11.24 -3.52 0.26
N CYS A 43 -11.80 -3.99 -0.86
CA CYS A 43 -13.02 -3.42 -1.42
C CYS A 43 -14.16 -3.93 -0.57
N ALA A 44 -15.01 -3.04 -0.05
CA ALA A 44 -16.15 -3.42 0.76
C ALA A 44 -17.14 -4.36 0.03
N LYS A 45 -17.19 -4.31 -1.31
CA LYS A 45 -18.14 -5.09 -2.13
C LYS A 45 -17.59 -6.42 -2.63
N CYS A 46 -16.40 -6.42 -3.23
CA CYS A 46 -15.81 -7.65 -3.78
C CYS A 46 -14.81 -8.33 -2.85
N GLY A 47 -14.46 -7.71 -1.72
CA GLY A 47 -13.51 -8.23 -0.72
C GLY A 47 -12.06 -8.31 -1.21
N LYS A 48 -11.80 -8.06 -2.50
CA LYS A 48 -10.44 -8.17 -3.06
C LYS A 48 -9.56 -7.07 -2.48
N PRO A 49 -8.31 -7.35 -2.09
CA PRO A 49 -7.35 -6.35 -1.61
C PRO A 49 -6.81 -5.47 -2.76
N ALA A 50 -6.32 -4.26 -2.45
CA ALA A 50 -5.99 -3.22 -3.43
C ALA A 50 -4.96 -3.68 -4.48
N HIS A 51 -3.94 -4.42 -4.04
CA HIS A 51 -2.90 -4.97 -4.91
C HIS A 51 -3.40 -5.96 -5.99
N LEU A 52 -4.58 -6.55 -5.82
CA LEU A 52 -5.20 -7.45 -6.82
C LEU A 52 -6.14 -6.72 -7.79
N ARG A 53 -6.30 -5.41 -7.64
CA ARG A 53 -7.21 -4.60 -8.48
C ARG A 53 -6.48 -3.86 -9.60
N GLY A 54 -5.15 -3.81 -9.59
CA GLY A 54 -4.39 -2.88 -10.44
C GLY A 54 -4.36 -1.47 -9.83
N ASN A 55 -3.88 -0.48 -10.57
CA ASN A 55 -3.82 0.90 -10.08
C ASN A 55 -5.24 1.40 -9.74
N LEU A 56 -5.38 2.03 -8.56
CA LEU A 56 -6.63 2.69 -8.16
C LEU A 56 -6.95 3.78 -9.18
N VAL A 57 -8.18 3.78 -9.69
CA VAL A 57 -8.69 4.88 -10.51
C VAL A 57 -9.32 5.88 -9.56
N GLU A 58 -8.80 7.10 -9.55
CA GLU A 58 -9.42 8.23 -8.85
C GLU A 58 -10.45 8.87 -9.79
N TYR A 59 -11.69 8.97 -9.34
CA TYR A 59 -12.76 9.65 -10.04
C TYR A 59 -13.51 10.51 -9.02
N GLU A 60 -13.62 11.81 -9.25
CA GLU A 60 -14.34 12.75 -8.37
C GLU A 60 -13.92 12.72 -6.87
N ASN A 61 -12.62 12.51 -6.59
CA ASN A 61 -12.04 12.32 -5.23
C ASN A 61 -12.43 11.01 -4.54
N GLU A 62 -13.07 10.08 -5.24
CA GLU A 62 -13.39 8.75 -4.74
C GLU A 62 -12.45 7.72 -5.35
N LYS A 63 -11.93 6.83 -4.49
CA LYS A 63 -11.14 5.70 -4.95
C LYS A 63 -12.11 4.69 -5.55
N ILE A 64 -12.04 4.42 -6.85
CA ILE A 64 -12.93 3.43 -7.48
C ILE A 64 -12.23 2.07 -7.55
N CYS A 65 -12.97 1.00 -7.24
CA CYS A 65 -12.50 -0.36 -7.43
C CYS A 65 -12.60 -0.73 -8.92
N PRO A 66 -11.48 -0.89 -9.66
CA PRO A 66 -11.52 -1.20 -11.10
C PRO A 66 -12.09 -2.59 -11.42
N VAL A 67 -12.26 -3.45 -10.40
CA VAL A 67 -12.84 -4.80 -10.57
C VAL A 67 -14.37 -4.77 -10.54
N CYS A 68 -14.98 -3.96 -9.66
CA CYS A 68 -16.43 -3.89 -9.54
C CYS A 68 -17.02 -2.55 -10.01
N MET A 69 -16.18 -1.61 -10.48
CA MET A 69 -16.54 -0.25 -10.89
C MET A 69 -17.44 0.46 -9.87
N ASP A 70 -17.16 0.25 -8.58
CA ASP A 70 -17.95 0.77 -7.46
C ASP A 70 -17.03 1.51 -6.48
N GLU A 71 -17.56 2.50 -5.78
CA GLU A 71 -16.86 3.37 -4.84
C GLU A 71 -16.18 2.53 -3.73
N ILE A 72 -14.86 2.71 -3.55
CA ILE A 72 -14.14 2.17 -2.41
C ILE A 72 -14.54 3.03 -1.21
N ARG A 73 -15.59 2.58 -0.49
CA ARG A 73 -15.85 3.05 0.85
C ARG A 73 -14.69 2.62 1.75
N ILE A 74 -13.76 3.54 1.98
CA ILE A 74 -12.85 3.45 3.12
C ILE A 74 -13.76 3.48 4.35
N LYS A 75 -13.68 2.47 5.21
CA LYS A 75 -14.42 2.49 6.47
C LYS A 75 -13.96 3.71 7.27
N GLU A 76 -14.81 4.72 7.40
CA GLU A 76 -14.70 5.69 8.48
C GLU A 76 -14.89 4.93 9.80
N ASN A 77 -13.98 5.19 10.74
CA ASN A 77 -13.99 4.61 12.08
C ASN A 77 -14.76 5.52 13.04
#